data_AF-A0A7C0UWM1-F1
#
_entry.id   AF-A0A7C0UWM1-F1
#
_cell.length_a   1.000
_cell.length_b   1.000
_cell.length_c   1.000
_cell.angle_alpha   90.00
_cell.angle_beta   90.00
_cell.angle_gamma   90.00
#
_symmetry.space_group_name_H-M   'P 1'
#
loop_
_entity.id
_entity.type
_entity.pdbx_description
1 polymer ?
#
loop_
_entity_poly.entity_id
_entity_poly.type
_entity_poly.pdbx_seq_one_letter_code
_entity_poly.pdbx_strand_id
1 'polypeptide(L)'
;MFESLPIMRGAWTAVKTCMNIKPGEDVLIVTDSHKLRIAEALAYASTMTGARTTITVMKPAETHGEEPPKPVREAMKAAEAVLIPTSKSLSHTDARREAT
;
A
#
# COMPACT_ATOMS: atom_id res chain seq x y z
N MET A 1 9.40 -20.17 -1.56
CA MET A 1 9.30 -19.16 -0.47
C MET A 1 10.03 -17.85 -0.79
N PHE A 2 11.07 -17.83 -1.64
CA PHE A 2 11.67 -16.58 -2.13
C PHE A 2 11.43 -16.41 -3.64
N GLU A 3 10.20 -16.07 -4.05
CA GLU A 3 9.87 -15.98 -5.47
C GLU A 3 10.38 -14.72 -6.20
N SER A 4 11.06 -13.79 -5.52
CA SER A 4 11.91 -12.78 -6.17
C SER A 4 12.64 -11.88 -5.16
N LEU A 5 13.92 -12.14 -4.90
CA LEU A 5 14.80 -11.23 -4.15
C LEU A 5 14.76 -9.77 -4.67
N PRO A 6 14.65 -9.49 -5.99
CA PRO A 6 14.58 -8.11 -6.47
C PRO A 6 13.36 -7.32 -5.98
N ILE A 7 12.16 -7.92 -5.99
CA ILE A 7 10.94 -7.25 -5.49
C ILE A 7 11.08 -6.97 -4.00
N MET A 8 11.59 -7.94 -3.22
CA MET A 8 11.80 -7.76 -1.79
C MET A 8 12.81 -6.64 -1.48
N ARG A 9 13.90 -6.54 -2.25
CA ARG A 9 14.86 -5.43 -2.09
C ARG A 9 14.20 -4.08 -2.35
N GLY A 10 13.42 -3.96 -3.42
CA GLY A 10 12.69 -2.73 -3.75
C GLY A 10 11.65 -2.38 -2.68
N ALA A 11 10.88 -3.37 -2.21
CA ALA A 11 9.90 -3.21 -1.14
C ALA A 11 10.54 -2.74 0.17
N TRP A 12 11.68 -3.33 0.55
CA TRP A 12 12.44 -2.90 1.72
C TRP A 12 12.91 -1.46 1.61
N THR A 13 13.47 -1.06 0.46
CA THR A 13 13.86 0.35 0.22
C THR A 13 12.64 1.29 0.31
N ALA A 14 11.53 0.94 -0.33
CA ALA A 14 10.31 1.76 -0.29
C ALA A 14 9.82 1.96 1.14
N VAL A 15 9.71 0.88 1.92
CA VAL A 15 9.23 0.92 3.31
C VAL A 15 10.22 1.63 4.23
N LYS A 16 11.49 1.23 4.22
CA LYS A 16 12.46 1.66 5.23
C LYS A 16 13.09 3.00 4.93
N THR A 17 13.33 3.31 3.65
CA THR A 17 14.05 4.51 3.23
C THR A 17 13.10 5.58 2.71
N CYS A 18 12.16 5.23 1.81
CA CYS A 18 11.27 6.23 1.21
C CYS A 18 10.14 6.64 2.15
N MET A 19 9.44 5.66 2.73
CA MET A 19 8.34 5.90 3.66
C MET A 19 8.83 6.09 5.11
N ASN A 20 10.05 5.63 5.44
CA ASN A 20 10.66 5.74 6.77
C ASN A 20 9.80 5.15 7.89
N ILE A 21 9.06 4.07 7.60
CA ILE A 21 8.08 3.46 8.51
C ILE A 21 8.73 3.09 9.84
N LYS A 22 8.04 3.43 10.94
CA LYS A 22 8.46 3.20 12.32
C LYS A 22 7.75 2.00 12.95
N PRO A 23 8.38 1.34 13.94
CA PRO A 23 7.70 0.32 14.73
C PRO A 23 6.43 0.90 15.37
N GLY A 24 5.33 0.14 15.33
CA GLY A 24 4.06 0.54 15.91
C GLY A 24 3.15 1.38 15.01
N GLU A 25 3.62 1.94 13.88
CA GLU A 25 2.75 2.70 12.96
C GLU A 25 1.66 1.81 12.33
N ASP A 26 0.47 2.36 12.16
CA ASP A 26 -0.61 1.75 11.39
C ASP A 26 -0.38 1.97 9.88
N VAL A 27 0.04 0.90 9.18
CA VAL A 27 0.37 0.94 7.75
C VAL A 27 -0.70 0.24 6.93
N LEU A 28 -1.23 0.93 5.92
CA LEU A 28 -2.18 0.38 4.96
C LEU A 28 -1.52 0.14 3.61
N ILE A 29 -1.73 -1.05 3.05
CA ILE A 29 -1.40 -1.38 1.66
C ILE A 29 -2.70 -1.54 0.88
N VAL A 30 -2.93 -0.65 -0.08
CA VAL A 30 -4.08 -0.69 -1.00
C VAL A 30 -3.63 -1.26 -2.34
N THR A 31 -4.18 -2.40 -2.73
CA THR A 31 -3.83 -3.06 -3.99
C THR A 31 -5.06 -3.50 -4.77
N ASP A 32 -4.84 -3.94 -6.01
CA ASP A 32 -5.84 -4.63 -6.82
C ASP A 32 -5.37 -6.03 -7.19
N SER A 33 -6.25 -6.81 -7.81
CA SER A 33 -5.97 -8.19 -8.22
C SER A 33 -4.76 -8.34 -9.15
N HIS A 34 -4.30 -7.27 -9.81
CA HIS A 34 -3.17 -7.32 -10.74
C HIS A 34 -1.82 -7.08 -10.06
N LYS A 35 -1.79 -6.57 -8.81
CA LYS A 35 -0.57 -6.14 -8.13
C LYS A 35 -0.29 -6.85 -6.79
N LEU A 36 -1.00 -7.95 -6.54
CA LEU A 36 -0.88 -8.76 -5.30
C LEU A 36 0.57 -9.08 -4.91
N ARG A 37 1.41 -9.56 -5.85
CA ARG A 37 2.81 -9.90 -5.56
C ARG A 37 3.64 -8.73 -5.01
N ILE A 38 3.34 -7.50 -5.46
CA ILE A 38 4.02 -6.30 -4.96
C ILE A 38 3.47 -5.92 -3.59
N ALA A 39 2.16 -6.03 -3.41
CA ALA A 39 1.50 -5.77 -2.13
C ALA A 39 2.00 -6.71 -1.03
N GLU A 40 2.13 -8.01 -1.30
CA GLU A 40 2.67 -9.00 -0.37
C GLU A 40 4.12 -8.66 0.03
N ALA A 41 4.96 -8.26 -0.93
CA ALA A 41 6.34 -7.89 -0.64
C ALA A 41 6.44 -6.62 0.21
N LEU A 42 5.62 -5.61 -0.07
CA LEU A 42 5.51 -4.40 0.75
C LEU A 42 4.98 -4.72 2.15
N ALA A 43 4.03 -5.64 2.27
CA ALA A 43 3.45 -6.04 3.55
C ALA A 43 4.48 -6.77 4.42
N TYR A 44 5.24 -7.67 3.82
CA TYR A 44 6.34 -8.35 4.51
C TYR A 44 7.39 -7.33 4.97
N ALA A 45 7.83 -6.44 4.08
CA ALA A 45 8.79 -5.40 4.41
C ALA A 45 8.30 -4.46 5.52
N SER A 46 7.02 -4.06 5.47
CA SER A 46 6.37 -3.24 6.51
C SER A 46 6.29 -3.97 7.85
N THR A 47 5.86 -5.23 7.85
CA THR A 47 5.80 -6.03 9.09
C THR A 47 7.18 -6.20 9.72
N MET A 48 8.24 -6.34 8.91
CA MET A 48 9.63 -6.41 9.39
C MET A 48 10.11 -5.15 10.10
N THR A 49 9.47 -3.98 9.91
CA THR A 49 9.81 -2.77 10.69
C THR A 49 9.16 -2.75 12.07
N GLY A 50 8.25 -3.70 12.37
CA GLY A 50 7.43 -3.70 13.57
C GLY A 50 6.12 -2.90 13.45
N ALA A 51 5.72 -2.51 12.24
CA ALA A 51 4.47 -1.80 12.00
C ALA A 51 3.24 -2.71 12.05
N ARG A 52 2.08 -2.14 12.41
CA ARG A 52 0.76 -2.78 12.35
C ARG A 52 0.25 -2.69 10.92
N THR A 53 0.50 -3.72 10.13
CA THR A 53 0.29 -3.69 8.68
C THR A 53 -1.04 -4.34 8.29
N THR A 54 -1.86 -3.63 7.50
CA THR A 54 -3.11 -4.13 6.91
C THR A 54 -3.03 -4.11 5.38
N ILE A 55 -3.53 -5.15 4.72
CA ILE A 55 -3.65 -5.20 3.25
C ILE A 55 -5.13 -5.15 2.88
N THR A 56 -5.48 -4.29 1.93
CA THR A 56 -6.80 -4.25 1.31
C THR A 56 -6.68 -4.51 -0.20
N VAL A 57 -7.48 -5.43 -0.70
CA VAL A 57 -7.58 -5.74 -2.14
C VAL A 57 -8.92 -5.22 -2.66
N MET A 58 -8.89 -4.37 -3.67
CA MET A 58 -10.08 -3.87 -4.36
C MET A 58 -10.13 -4.32 -5.82
N LYS A 59 -11.29 -4.16 -6.47
CA LYS A 59 -11.40 -4.32 -7.93
C LYS A 59 -10.42 -3.32 -8.60
N PRO A 60 -9.71 -3.71 -9.68
CA PRO A 60 -8.97 -2.75 -10.48
C PRO A 60 -9.89 -1.62 -10.94
N ALA A 61 -9.45 -0.37 -10.74
CA ALA A 61 -10.13 0.78 -11.31
C ALA A 61 -10.07 0.73 -12.84
N GLU A 62 -11.06 1.32 -13.50
CA GLU A 62 -11.15 1.39 -14.95
C GLU A 62 -10.22 2.47 -15.50
N THR A 63 -10.10 3.59 -14.77
CA THR A 63 -9.28 4.74 -15.15
C THR A 63 -8.36 5.24 -14.02
N HIS A 64 -7.35 6.04 -14.38
CA HIS A 64 -6.51 6.72 -13.38
C HIS A 64 -7.32 7.84 -12.69
N GLY A 65 -7.20 7.97 -11.38
CA GLY A 65 -7.96 8.97 -10.61
C GLY A 65 -9.40 8.56 -10.29
N GLU A 66 -9.82 7.34 -10.63
CA GLU A 66 -11.08 6.79 -10.18
C GLU A 66 -11.08 6.61 -8.65
N GLU A 67 -12.16 7.04 -8.01
CA GLU A 67 -12.30 6.95 -6.56
C GLU A 67 -12.36 5.50 -6.08
N PRO A 68 -11.58 5.12 -5.05
CA PRO A 68 -11.69 3.79 -4.49
C PRO A 68 -13.01 3.63 -3.71
N PRO A 69 -13.47 2.38 -3.48
CA PRO A 69 -14.66 2.12 -2.67
C PRO A 69 -14.59 2.76 -1.28
N LYS A 70 -15.74 3.16 -0.73
CA LYS A 70 -15.83 3.81 0.59
C LYS A 70 -15.01 3.10 1.69
N PRO A 71 -15.04 1.77 1.84
CA PRO A 71 -14.23 1.09 2.86
C PRO A 71 -12.72 1.33 2.71
N VAL A 72 -12.22 1.40 1.47
CA VAL A 72 -10.81 1.68 1.17
C VAL A 72 -10.48 3.12 1.51
N ARG A 73 -11.34 4.07 1.13
CA ARG A 73 -11.17 5.50 1.44
C ARG A 73 -11.06 5.74 2.95
N GLU A 74 -11.97 5.16 3.73
CA GLU A 74 -11.96 5.35 5.18
C GLU A 74 -10.77 4.66 5.85
N ALA A 75 -10.33 3.50 5.33
CA ALA A 75 -9.09 2.88 5.78
C ALA A 75 -7.86 3.75 5.48
N MET A 76 -7.80 4.39 4.30
CA MET A 76 -6.69 5.29 3.94
C MET A 76 -6.58 6.47 4.91
N LYS A 77 -7.71 7.06 5.33
CA LYS A 77 -7.73 8.16 6.33
C LYS A 77 -7.25 7.73 7.71
N ALA A 78 -7.51 6.49 8.08
CA ALA A 78 -7.19 5.98 9.42
C ALA A 78 -5.73 5.53 9.56
N ALA A 79 -4.99 5.38 8.45
CA ALA A 79 -3.61 4.90 8.45
C ALA A 79 -2.61 6.04 8.61
N GLU A 80 -1.49 5.76 9.26
CA GLU A 80 -0.35 6.71 9.40
C GLU A 80 0.56 6.68 8.16
N ALA A 81 0.57 5.56 7.44
CA ALA A 81 1.24 5.45 6.14
C ALA A 81 0.42 4.59 5.17
N VAL A 82 0.34 5.04 3.91
CA VAL A 82 -0.39 4.34 2.85
C VAL A 82 0.53 4.03 1.67
N LEU A 83 0.60 2.76 1.29
CA LEU A 83 1.27 2.27 0.08
C LEU A 83 0.20 1.81 -0.92
N ILE A 84 0.25 2.30 -2.16
CA ILE A 84 -0.82 2.08 -3.14
C ILE A 84 -0.28 1.34 -4.39
N PRO A 85 0.16 0.07 -4.28
CA PRO A 85 0.52 -0.73 -5.45
C PRO A 85 -0.76 -1.16 -6.21
N THR A 86 -1.29 -0.29 -7.06
CA THR A 86 -2.45 -0.55 -7.93
C THR A 86 -2.08 -0.47 -9.41
N SER A 87 -2.85 -1.11 -10.28
CA SER A 87 -2.67 -1.09 -11.73
C SER A 87 -3.09 0.23 -12.37
N LYS A 88 -4.06 0.93 -11.78
CA LYS A 88 -4.41 2.33 -12.07
C LYS A 88 -4.12 3.20 -10.87
N SER A 89 -3.58 4.38 -11.11
CA SER A 89 -3.11 5.28 -10.05
C SER A 89 -4.27 5.91 -9.29
N LEU A 90 -4.16 5.94 -7.96
CA LEU A 90 -5.04 6.70 -7.07
C LEU A 90 -4.44 8.05 -6.64
N SER A 91 -3.30 8.47 -7.20
CA SER A 91 -2.60 9.69 -6.76
C SER A 91 -3.41 10.98 -6.95
N HIS A 92 -4.38 10.98 -7.87
CA HIS A 92 -5.26 12.11 -8.16
C HIS A 92 -6.72 11.85 -7.73
N THR A 93 -6.90 11.13 -6.62
CA THR A 93 -8.21 10.92 -5.98
C THR A 93 -8.37 11.83 -4.78
N ASP A 94 -9.62 12.12 -4.41
CA ASP A 94 -9.97 12.75 -3.14
C ASP A 94 -9.63 11.83 -1.97
N ALA A 95 -9.80 10.52 -2.13
CA ALA A 95 -9.34 9.55 -1.13
C ALA A 95 -7.85 9.71 -0.75
N ARG A 96 -6.97 9.97 -1.71
CA ARG A 96 -5.56 10.27 -1.43
C ARG A 96 -5.38 11.62 -0.76
N ARG A 97 -6.11 12.66 -1.20
CA ARG A 97 -5.99 14.02 -0.67
C ARG A 97 -6.45 14.10 0.77
N GLU A 98 -7.50 13.37 1.11
CA GLU A 98 -8.08 13.30 2.45
C GLU A 98 -7.22 12.48 3.44
N ALA A 99 -6.27 11.69 2.93
CA ALA A 99 -5.37 10.84 3.72
C ALA A 99 -3.99 11.50 3.98
N THR A 100 -3.80 12.77 3.64
CA THR A 100 -2.57 13.55 3.90
C THR A 100 -2.91 14.76 4.77
#